data_AF-A0A2N1SVQ4-F1
#
_entry.id   AF-A0A2N1SVQ4-F1
#
_cell.length_a   1.000
_cell.length_b   1.000
_cell.length_c   1.000
_cell.angle_alpha   90.00
_cell.angle_beta   90.00
_cell.angle_gamma   90.00
#
_symmetry.space_group_name_H-M   'P 1'
#
loop_
_entity.id
_entity.type
_entity.pdbx_description
1 polymer ?
#
loop_
_entity_poly.entity_id
_entity_poly.type
_entity_poly.pdbx_seq_one_letter_code
_entity_poly.pdbx_strand_id
1 'polypeptide(L)'
;MNIDKIIKTIVTEIDEFINDELISKAQIASYIVGSTMMRDDYDDIILVEPKIEILANTAADLEIIPAKDKFYTDYYFTEIIELIKQVKEKYNC
;
A
#
# COMPACT_ATOMS: atom_id res chain seq x y z
N MET A 1 17.57 -2.84 12.91
CA MET A 1 16.98 -2.33 11.67
C MET A 1 16.26 -1.03 11.99
N ASN A 2 16.26 -0.01 11.12
CA ASN A 2 15.55 1.23 11.42
C ASN A 2 14.16 1.16 10.79
N ILE A 3 13.12 0.95 11.61
CA ILE A 3 11.72 0.78 11.17
C ILE A 3 11.25 1.97 10.35
N ASP A 4 11.62 3.20 10.72
CA ASP A 4 11.27 4.39 9.94
C ASP A 4 11.83 4.30 8.53
N LYS A 5 13.09 3.85 8.37
CA LYS A 5 13.71 3.68 7.05
C LYS A 5 12.95 2.65 6.20
N ILE A 6 12.45 1.58 6.82
CA ILE A 6 11.68 0.54 6.13
C ILE A 6 10.34 1.08 5.66
N ILE A 7 9.61 1.78 6.55
CA ILE A 7 8.34 2.41 6.21
C ILE A 7 8.52 3.36 5.04
N LYS A 8 9.56 4.22 5.08
CA LYS A 8 9.91 5.11 3.96
C LYS A 8 10.11 4.34 2.65
N THR A 9 10.91 3.27 2.69
CA THR A 9 11.15 2.44 1.49
C THR A 9 9.85 1.87 0.94
N ILE A 10 9.03 1.24 1.79
CA ILE A 10 7.74 0.66 1.38
C ILE A 10 6.87 1.70 0.69
N VAL A 11 6.65 2.87 1.31
CA VAL A 11 5.72 3.86 0.75
C VAL A 11 6.28 4.57 -0.48
N THR A 12 7.59 4.77 -0.58
CA THR A 12 8.23 5.31 -1.79
C THR A 12 8.09 4.33 -2.95
N GLU A 13 8.38 3.05 -2.75
CA GLU A 13 8.25 2.05 -3.80
C GLU A 13 6.79 1.93 -4.28
N ILE A 14 5.82 1.86 -3.36
CA ILE A 14 4.39 1.80 -3.75
C ILE A 14 3.97 3.06 -4.51
N ASP A 15 4.41 4.25 -4.09
CA ASP A 15 4.10 5.52 -4.77
C ASP A 15 4.68 5.54 -6.20
N GLU A 16 5.90 5.04 -6.40
CA GLU A 16 6.48 4.88 -7.74
C GLU A 16 5.65 3.93 -8.60
N PHE A 17 5.21 2.79 -8.05
CA PHE A 17 4.35 1.83 -8.75
C PHE A 17 2.98 2.41 -9.13
N ILE A 18 2.39 3.26 -8.29
CA ILE A 18 1.10 3.92 -8.61
C ILE A 18 1.24 4.90 -9.78
N ASN A 19 2.39 5.55 -9.90
CA ASN A 19 2.65 6.49 -10.98
C ASN A 19 3.09 5.80 -12.30
N ASP A 20 3.26 4.47 -12.31
CA ASP A 20 3.51 3.71 -13.52
C ASP A 20 2.19 3.41 -14.26
N GLU A 21 1.94 4.12 -15.36
CA GLU A 21 0.74 3.98 -16.19
C GLU A 21 0.58 2.60 -16.85
N LEU A 22 1.63 1.75 -16.84
CA LEU A 22 1.61 0.43 -17.45
C LEU A 22 1.09 -0.68 -16.52
N ILE A 23 0.92 -0.39 -15.23
CA ILE A 23 0.56 -1.40 -14.21
C ILE A 23 -0.91 -1.27 -13.84
N SER A 24 -1.62 -2.40 -13.82
CA SER A 24 -3.03 -2.42 -13.40
C SER A 24 -3.18 -2.26 -11.89
N LYS A 25 -4.33 -1.73 -11.45
CA LYS A 25 -4.67 -1.58 -10.03
C LYS A 25 -4.54 -2.88 -9.23
N ALA A 26 -4.93 -4.01 -9.82
CA ALA A 26 -4.79 -5.33 -9.21
C ALA A 26 -3.31 -5.71 -9.01
N GLN A 27 -2.44 -5.42 -9.99
CA GLN A 27 -1.00 -5.68 -9.84
C GLN A 27 -0.36 -4.78 -8.77
N ILE A 28 -0.78 -3.51 -8.69
CA ILE A 28 -0.35 -2.61 -7.60
C ILE A 28 -0.79 -3.18 -6.25
N ALA A 29 -2.02 -3.66 -6.15
CA ALA A 29 -2.54 -4.27 -4.93
C ALA A 29 -1.72 -5.50 -4.50
N SER A 30 -1.45 -6.42 -5.43
CA SER A 30 -0.58 -7.58 -5.18
C SER A 30 0.81 -7.18 -4.71
N TYR A 31 1.37 -6.13 -5.30
CA TYR A 31 2.67 -5.59 -4.89
C TYR A 31 2.63 -5.06 -3.46
N ILE A 32 1.60 -4.27 -3.09
CA ILE A 32 1.45 -3.75 -1.73
C ILE A 32 1.39 -4.88 -0.71
N VAL A 33 0.58 -5.91 -0.95
CA VAL A 33 0.45 -7.07 -0.04
C VAL A 33 1.80 -7.77 0.13
N GLY A 34 2.52 -8.05 -0.96
CA GLY A 34 3.84 -8.66 -0.92
C GLY A 34 4.89 -7.77 -0.22
N SER A 35 4.89 -6.48 -0.49
CA SER A 35 5.84 -5.51 0.06
C SER A 35 5.59 -5.14 1.52
N THR A 36 4.44 -5.53 2.09
CA THR A 36 4.05 -5.22 3.47
C THR A 36 3.82 -6.48 4.30
N MET A 37 2.77 -7.25 4.01
CA MET A 37 2.30 -8.36 4.85
C MET A 37 3.21 -9.58 4.83
N MET A 38 4.00 -9.76 3.77
CA MET A 38 4.92 -10.90 3.65
C MET A 38 6.29 -10.63 4.28
N ARG A 39 6.50 -9.47 4.90
CA ARG A 39 7.78 -9.14 5.53
C ARG A 39 7.87 -9.71 6.94
N ASP A 40 9.09 -10.14 7.32
CA ASP A 40 9.37 -10.64 8.66
C ASP A 40 9.18 -9.57 9.76
N ASP A 41 9.28 -8.29 9.41
CA ASP A 41 9.15 -7.14 10.31
C ASP A 41 7.75 -6.51 10.31
N TYR A 42 6.76 -7.18 9.72
CA TYR A 42 5.40 -6.65 9.59
C TYR A 42 4.78 -6.24 10.94
N ASP A 43 4.86 -7.10 11.96
CA ASP A 43 4.31 -6.84 13.30
C ASP A 43 4.95 -5.60 13.95
N ASP A 44 6.27 -5.43 13.80
CA ASP A 44 7.00 -4.26 14.31
C ASP A 44 6.66 -2.98 13.54
N ILE A 45 6.45 -3.09 12.23
CA ILE A 45 6.04 -1.97 11.38
C ILE A 45 4.67 -1.47 11.79
N ILE A 46 3.67 -2.34 11.95
CA ILE A 46 2.29 -1.94 12.27
C ILE A 46 2.16 -1.42 13.71
N LEU A 47 3.03 -1.85 14.63
CA LEU A 47 3.13 -1.28 15.97
C LEU A 47 3.49 0.22 15.93
N VAL A 48 4.32 0.62 14.97
CA VAL A 48 4.84 1.98 14.82
C VAL A 48 3.97 2.83 13.86
N GLU A 49 3.48 2.23 12.78
CA GLU A 49 2.60 2.85 11.79
C GLU A 49 1.41 1.94 11.44
N PRO A 50 0.31 2.03 12.20
CA PRO A 50 -0.90 1.25 11.94
C PRO A 50 -1.52 1.50 10.57
N LYS A 51 -1.27 2.65 9.91
CA LYS A 51 -1.79 2.90 8.56
C LYS A 51 -1.22 1.95 7.50
N ILE A 52 -0.05 1.34 7.74
CA ILE A 52 0.49 0.31 6.86
C ILE A 52 -0.40 -0.95 6.87
N GLU A 53 -0.98 -1.32 8.02
CA GLU A 53 -1.94 -2.42 8.10
C GLU A 53 -3.20 -2.12 7.30
N ILE A 54 -3.75 -0.90 7.46
CA ILE A 54 -4.93 -0.46 6.71
C ILE A 54 -4.64 -0.50 5.21
N LEU A 55 -3.51 0.06 4.77
CA LEU A 55 -3.07 0.07 3.38
C LEU A 55 -3.00 -1.35 2.80
N ALA A 56 -2.40 -2.28 3.55
CA ALA A 56 -2.25 -3.67 3.13
C ALA A 56 -3.59 -4.40 3.02
N ASN A 57 -4.49 -4.21 3.98
CA ASN A 57 -5.82 -4.82 3.96
C ASN A 57 -6.71 -4.24 2.85
N THR A 58 -6.68 -2.92 2.64
CA THR A 58 -7.38 -2.26 1.53
C THR A 58 -6.87 -2.77 0.18
N ALA A 59 -5.56 -3.03 0.04
CA ALA A 59 -4.99 -3.65 -1.14
C ALA A 59 -5.44 -5.12 -1.30
N ALA A 60 -5.44 -5.91 -0.23
CA ALA A 60 -5.93 -7.29 -0.28
C ALA A 60 -7.40 -7.37 -0.73
N ASP A 61 -8.25 -6.47 -0.24
CA ASP A 61 -9.65 -6.37 -0.70
C ASP A 61 -9.73 -6.05 -2.20
N LEU A 62 -8.87 -5.15 -2.67
CA LEU A 62 -8.78 -4.77 -4.09
C LEU A 62 -8.37 -5.94 -5.00
N GLU A 63 -7.54 -6.88 -4.53
CA GLU A 63 -7.16 -8.08 -5.30
C GLU A 63 -8.31 -9.06 -5.53
N ILE A 64 -9.27 -9.11 -4.60
CA ILE A 64 -10.37 -10.09 -4.61
C ILE A 64 -11.57 -9.55 -5.43
N ILE A 65 -11.68 -8.24 -5.58
CA ILE A 65 -12.74 -7.61 -6.37
C ILE A 65 -12.57 -8.03 -7.85
N PRO A 66 -13.63 -8.57 -8.48
CA PRO A 66 -13.60 -8.84 -9.91
C PRO A 66 -13.30 -7.55 -10.68
N ALA A 67 -12.27 -7.54 -11.53
CA ALA A 67 -11.85 -6.35 -12.30
C ALA A 67 -12.97 -5.69 -13.14
N LYS A 68 -14.09 -6.39 -13.38
CA LYS A 68 -15.29 -5.87 -14.03
C LYS A 68 -16.11 -4.91 -13.16
N ASP A 69 -15.89 -4.90 -11.85
CA ASP A 69 -16.60 -4.04 -10.91
C ASP A 69 -15.80 -2.75 -10.65
N LYS A 70 -15.92 -1.84 -11.63
CA LYS A 70 -15.13 -0.61 -11.69
C LYS A 70 -15.35 0.31 -10.49
N PHE A 71 -16.57 0.38 -9.96
CA PHE A 71 -16.89 1.30 -8.86
C PHE A 71 -16.08 0.97 -7.60
N TYR A 72 -16.09 -0.30 -7.17
CA TYR A 72 -15.32 -0.72 -6.00
C TYR A 72 -13.82 -0.65 -6.28
N THR A 73 -13.38 -1.09 -7.47
CA THR A 73 -11.96 -0.99 -7.85
C THR A 73 -11.43 0.45 -7.78
N ASP A 74 -12.22 1.44 -8.21
CA ASP A 74 -11.84 2.85 -8.16
C ASP A 74 -11.89 3.41 -6.73
N TYR A 75 -12.88 2.99 -5.92
CA TYR A 75 -13.02 3.38 -4.52
C TYR A 75 -11.80 2.95 -3.68
N TYR A 76 -11.50 1.65 -3.64
CA TYR A 76 -10.39 1.12 -2.85
C TYR A 76 -9.04 1.66 -3.33
N PHE A 77 -8.87 1.87 -4.63
CA PHE A 77 -7.64 2.47 -5.15
C PHE A 77 -7.46 3.93 -4.72
N THR A 78 -8.56 4.67 -4.58
CA THR A 78 -8.53 6.03 -4.03
C THR A 78 -8.11 6.01 -2.56
N GLU A 79 -8.63 5.08 -1.77
CA GLU A 79 -8.24 4.91 -0.36
C GLU A 79 -6.74 4.56 -0.22
N ILE A 80 -6.21 3.70 -1.09
CA ILE A 80 -4.78 3.36 -1.15
C ILE A 80 -3.93 4.64 -1.36
N ILE A 81 -4.29 5.47 -2.34
CA ILE A 81 -3.57 6.73 -2.63
C ILE A 81 -3.58 7.67 -1.41
N GLU A 82 -4.74 7.80 -0.75
CA GLU A 82 -4.87 8.65 0.43
C GLU A 82 -4.03 8.16 1.61
N LEU A 83 -3.99 6.85 1.85
CA LEU A 83 -3.17 6.25 2.92
C LEU A 83 -1.69 6.48 2.68
N ILE A 84 -1.21 6.26 1.45
CA ILE A 84 0.19 6.51 1.07
C ILE A 84 0.56 7.96 1.30
N LYS A 85 -0.29 8.90 0.85
CA LYS A 85 -0.06 10.34 1.06
C LYS A 85 0.09 10.68 2.54
N GLN A 86 -0.80 10.16 3.39
CA GLN A 86 -0.75 10.40 4.83
C GLN A 86 0.53 9.86 5.49
N VAL A 87 1.00 8.67 5.06
CA VAL A 87 2.24 8.10 5.60
C VAL A 87 3.46 8.88 5.08
N LYS A 88 3.48 9.27 3.79
CA LYS A 88 4.54 10.11 3.22
C LYS A 88 4.69 11.44 3.95
N GLU A 89 3.59 12.12 4.25
CA GLU A 89 3.57 13.37 5.02
C GLU A 89 4.18 13.20 6.42
N LYS A 90 3.82 12.13 7.14
CA LYS A 90 4.38 11.85 8.49
C LYS A 90 5.88 11.59 8.44
N TYR A 91 6.35 10.84 7.45
CA TYR A 91 7.74 10.40 7.37
C TYR A 91 8.64 11.35 6.55
N ASN A 92 8.10 12.42 5.95
CA ASN A 92 8.80 13.34 5.04
C ASN A 92 9.46 12.59 3.87
N CYS A 93 8.62 11.96 3.05
CA CYS A 93 8.99 11.19 1.85
C CYS A 93 8.41 11.80 0.59
#